data_AF-A0AAW8TC74-F1
#
_entry.id   AF-A0AAW8TC74-F1
#
_cell.length_a   1.000
_cell.length_b   1.000
_cell.length_c   1.000
_cell.angle_alpha   90.00
_cell.angle_beta   90.00
_cell.angle_gamma   90.00
#
_symmetry.space_group_name_H-M   'P 1'
#
loop_
_entity.id
_entity.type
_entity.pdbx_description
1 polymer ?
#
loop_
_entity_poly.entity_id
_entity_poly.type
_entity_poly.pdbx_seq_one_letter_code
_entity_poly.pdbx_strand_id
1 'polypeptide(L)'
;MTKIHTKKFIIKRLHTFVKKHERTPRMKEFGYKQLIYKYYGSYFEFIKKNGYEHLYVGRRPEKASLRRLENAKEKEQLANELHAFVKKHDRTPRIKELKRGYRIYKYYASYIEFIKANGYGNLYFASPSLQVGKQPLITLNDIEVIETVITRLNDFVKKNGRTPTMSELGKAHYIYKLYSSYFEFLKANGYEELYFNSQATKKRKFQSTEYEKKVSKKALVQQLHLFVDKYDRVPSIQEFGYLHQIKKHFGSYKIFIQSQGFTLDTPENNQPLSKEELSRKLHTFIVIVDSVPKSSEFGHTERIQELYGSFDAFLKANDCEPTPVEI
;
A
#
# COMPACT_ATOMS: atom_id res chain seq x y z
N MET A 1 -34.41 29.04 12.07
CA MET A 1 -35.52 28.10 12.35
C MET A 1 -35.17 26.71 11.85
N THR A 2 -34.77 25.80 12.75
CA THR A 2 -34.55 24.38 12.43
C THR A 2 -35.92 23.72 12.20
N LYS A 3 -36.23 23.35 10.95
CA LYS A 3 -37.48 22.63 10.62
C LYS A 3 -37.49 21.29 11.35
N ILE A 4 -38.30 21.16 12.40
CA ILE A 4 -38.50 19.91 13.12
C ILE A 4 -39.30 18.97 12.22
N HIS A 5 -38.64 17.96 11.67
CA HIS A 5 -39.30 16.93 10.86
C HIS A 5 -39.84 15.82 11.78
N THR A 6 -41.15 15.61 11.77
CA THR A 6 -41.83 14.61 12.61
C THR A 6 -41.83 13.21 11.98
N LYS A 7 -42.12 12.17 12.78
CA LYS A 7 -42.30 10.79 12.30
C LYS A 7 -43.34 10.69 11.16
N LYS A 8 -44.42 11.47 11.24
CA LYS A 8 -45.47 11.54 10.20
C LYS A 8 -44.96 12.15 8.90
N PHE A 9 -44.08 13.17 8.99
CA PHE A 9 -43.49 13.83 7.83
C PHE A 9 -42.60 12.87 7.01
N ILE A 10 -41.72 12.11 7.66
CA ILE A 10 -40.83 11.17 6.96
C ILE A 10 -41.59 10.00 6.31
N ILE A 11 -42.69 9.53 6.91
CA ILE A 11 -43.58 8.51 6.32
C ILE A 11 -44.27 9.08 5.08
N LYS A 12 -44.87 10.27 5.17
CA LYS A 12 -45.54 10.93 4.03
C LYS A 12 -44.59 11.07 2.85
N ARG A 13 -43.35 11.51 3.10
CA ARG A 13 -42.32 11.64 2.06
C ARG A 13 -41.93 10.31 1.43
N LEU A 14 -41.91 9.21 2.21
CA LEU A 14 -41.66 7.86 1.69
C LEU A 14 -42.76 7.44 0.71
N HIS A 15 -44.03 7.57 1.11
CA HIS A 15 -45.16 7.22 0.24
C HIS A 15 -45.18 8.05 -1.04
N THR A 16 -44.92 9.37 -0.96
CA THR A 16 -44.81 10.22 -2.15
C THR A 16 -43.69 9.77 -3.08
N PHE A 17 -42.54 9.40 -2.53
CA PHE A 17 -41.42 8.89 -3.35
C PHE A 17 -41.78 7.58 -4.03
N VAL A 18 -42.31 6.60 -3.29
CA VAL A 18 -42.67 5.28 -3.85
C VAL A 18 -43.76 5.42 -4.90
N LYS A 19 -44.78 6.27 -4.68
CA LYS A 19 -45.83 6.52 -5.67
C LYS A 19 -45.28 7.12 -6.97
N LYS A 20 -44.26 7.98 -6.89
CA LYS A 20 -43.67 8.65 -8.05
C LYS A 20 -42.68 7.77 -8.83
N HIS A 21 -41.96 6.90 -8.13
CA HIS A 21 -40.81 6.18 -8.69
C HIS A 21 -40.97 4.67 -8.72
N GLU A 22 -42.08 4.13 -8.21
CA GLU A 22 -42.40 2.69 -8.15
C GLU A 22 -41.31 1.84 -7.46
N ARG A 23 -40.46 2.49 -6.65
CA ARG A 23 -39.38 1.86 -5.89
C ARG A 23 -39.16 2.58 -4.58
N THR A 24 -38.48 1.91 -3.66
CA THR A 24 -38.00 2.58 -2.45
C THR A 24 -36.80 3.48 -2.75
N PRO A 25 -36.69 4.63 -2.06
CA PRO A 25 -35.51 5.48 -2.19
C PRO A 25 -34.29 4.80 -1.57
N ARG A 26 -33.08 5.18 -2.01
CA ARG A 26 -31.86 4.83 -1.26
C ARG A 26 -31.70 5.77 -0.06
N MET A 27 -31.03 5.33 1.02
CA MET A 27 -30.81 6.20 2.20
C MET A 27 -30.20 7.56 1.85
N LYS A 28 -29.22 7.60 0.94
CA LYS A 28 -28.58 8.84 0.48
C LYS A 28 -29.54 9.74 -0.31
N GLU A 29 -30.47 9.15 -1.07
CA GLU A 29 -31.49 9.86 -1.85
C GLU A 29 -32.62 10.38 -0.95
N PHE A 30 -32.95 9.63 0.08
CA PHE A 30 -34.08 9.93 0.95
C PHE A 30 -33.75 10.97 2.03
N GLY A 31 -32.52 10.90 2.57
CA GLY A 31 -32.11 11.69 3.72
C GLY A 31 -32.70 11.17 5.04
N TYR A 32 -32.71 12.03 6.06
CA TYR A 32 -33.31 11.77 7.38
C TYR A 32 -32.75 10.59 8.17
N LYS A 33 -31.49 10.21 7.91
CA LYS A 33 -30.81 9.10 8.59
C LYS A 33 -31.03 9.13 10.10
N GLN A 34 -30.71 10.24 10.77
CA GLN A 34 -30.82 10.34 12.22
C GLN A 34 -32.24 10.07 12.74
N LEU A 35 -33.26 10.65 12.09
CA LEU A 35 -34.67 10.44 12.49
C LEU A 35 -35.15 9.02 12.21
N ILE A 36 -34.75 8.43 11.09
CA ILE A 36 -35.11 7.06 10.74
C ILE A 36 -34.49 6.08 11.74
N TYR A 37 -33.21 6.24 12.07
CA TYR A 37 -32.56 5.43 13.10
C TYR A 37 -33.20 5.63 14.47
N LYS A 38 -33.54 6.87 14.86
CA LYS A 38 -34.23 7.17 16.13
C LYS A 38 -35.58 6.47 16.25
N TYR A 39 -36.41 6.47 15.19
CA TYR A 39 -37.78 5.96 15.26
C TYR A 39 -37.94 4.48 14.88
N TYR A 40 -37.02 3.92 14.09
CA TYR A 40 -37.16 2.59 13.49
C TYR A 40 -35.94 1.68 13.72
N GLY A 41 -34.83 2.20 14.26
CA GLY A 41 -33.60 1.45 14.51
C GLY A 41 -32.77 1.16 13.25
N SER A 42 -33.40 0.94 12.10
CA SER A 42 -32.71 0.80 10.82
C SER A 42 -33.53 1.31 9.64
N TYR A 43 -32.86 1.57 8.52
CA TYR A 43 -33.53 1.95 7.27
C TYR A 43 -34.42 0.85 6.71
N PHE A 44 -33.95 -0.41 6.83
CA PHE A 44 -34.72 -1.55 6.37
C PHE A 44 -36.02 -1.68 7.16
N GLU A 45 -35.96 -1.57 8.49
CA GLU A 45 -37.14 -1.60 9.36
C GLU A 45 -38.11 -0.44 9.05
N PHE A 46 -37.59 0.74 8.73
CA PHE A 46 -38.42 1.84 8.26
C PHE A 46 -39.16 1.50 6.97
N ILE A 47 -38.49 0.95 5.96
CA ILE A 47 -39.13 0.55 4.71
C ILE A 47 -40.14 -0.59 4.93
N LYS A 48 -39.76 -1.60 5.72
CA LYS A 48 -40.58 -2.78 6.05
C LYS A 48 -41.86 -2.40 6.79
N LYS A 49 -41.76 -1.60 7.86
CA LYS A 49 -42.94 -1.16 8.63
C LYS A 49 -43.91 -0.28 7.85
N ASN A 50 -43.47 0.28 6.72
CA ASN A 50 -44.33 1.05 5.81
C ASN A 50 -44.82 0.22 4.60
N GLY A 51 -44.67 -1.11 4.63
CA GLY A 51 -45.26 -2.02 3.63
C GLY A 51 -44.47 -2.17 2.32
N TYR A 52 -43.26 -1.62 2.24
CA TYR A 52 -42.46 -1.60 1.00
C TYR A 52 -41.26 -2.54 1.02
N GLU A 53 -41.29 -3.60 1.84
CA GLU A 53 -40.21 -4.59 1.95
C GLU A 53 -39.86 -5.24 0.60
N HIS A 54 -40.87 -5.54 -0.21
CA HIS A 54 -40.70 -6.14 -1.54
C HIS A 54 -39.98 -5.21 -2.53
N LEU A 55 -40.10 -3.89 -2.36
CA LEU A 55 -39.47 -2.86 -3.20
C LEU A 55 -38.11 -2.39 -2.64
N TYR A 56 -37.59 -3.03 -1.57
CA TYR A 56 -36.35 -2.60 -0.94
C TYR A 56 -35.12 -2.93 -1.79
N VAL A 57 -34.42 -1.87 -2.24
CA VAL A 57 -33.26 -1.98 -3.16
C VAL A 57 -31.93 -2.15 -2.39
N GLY A 58 -31.94 -2.06 -1.06
CA GLY A 58 -30.73 -2.18 -0.22
C GLY A 58 -30.37 -3.62 0.18
N ARG A 59 -29.22 -3.80 0.85
CA ARG A 59 -28.82 -5.10 1.40
C ARG A 59 -29.77 -5.51 2.54
N ARG A 60 -30.51 -6.61 2.34
CA ARG A 60 -31.41 -7.18 3.36
C ARG A 60 -30.61 -7.75 4.55
N PRO A 61 -31.06 -7.56 5.80
CA PRO A 61 -30.36 -8.08 6.99
C PRO A 61 -30.20 -9.60 6.97
N GLU A 62 -31.24 -10.33 6.52
CA GLU A 62 -31.24 -11.78 6.40
C GLU A 62 -30.10 -12.30 5.51
N LYS A 63 -29.87 -11.66 4.35
CA LYS A 63 -28.75 -12.02 3.45
C LYS A 63 -27.39 -11.76 4.09
N ALA A 64 -27.27 -10.74 4.95
CA ALA A 64 -26.04 -10.49 5.71
C ALA A 64 -25.84 -11.54 6.81
N SER A 65 -26.91 -11.95 7.50
CA SER A 65 -26.88 -13.00 8.53
C SER A 65 -26.55 -14.38 7.93
N LEU A 66 -27.15 -14.75 6.79
CA LEU A 66 -26.83 -15.98 6.06
C LEU A 66 -25.34 -16.03 5.67
N ARG A 67 -24.78 -14.93 5.16
CA ARG A 67 -23.36 -14.85 4.81
C ARG A 67 -22.44 -14.97 6.04
N ARG A 68 -22.84 -14.42 7.20
CA ARG A 68 -22.08 -14.59 8.46
C ARG A 68 -22.10 -16.06 8.89
N LEU A 69 -23.26 -16.71 8.82
CA LEU A 69 -23.41 -18.12 9.15
C LEU A 69 -22.58 -19.01 8.21
N GLU A 70 -22.60 -18.72 6.91
CA GLU A 70 -21.80 -19.43 5.90
C GLU A 70 -20.30 -19.24 6.14
N ASN A 71 -19.85 -18.01 6.43
CA ASN A 71 -18.47 -17.74 6.78
C ASN A 71 -18.03 -18.44 8.08
N ALA A 72 -18.91 -18.54 9.08
CA ALA A 72 -18.63 -19.25 10.33
C ALA A 72 -18.47 -20.76 10.06
N LYS A 73 -19.36 -21.35 9.26
CA LYS A 73 -19.25 -22.75 8.82
C LYS A 73 -17.96 -23.01 8.04
N GLU A 74 -17.57 -22.12 7.14
CA GLU A 74 -16.32 -22.25 6.38
C GLU A 74 -15.08 -22.14 7.31
N LYS A 75 -15.12 -21.25 8.30
CA LYS A 75 -14.05 -21.10 9.32
C LYS A 75 -13.92 -22.34 10.21
N GLU A 76 -15.05 -22.92 10.62
CA GLU A 76 -15.12 -24.17 11.38
C GLU A 76 -14.59 -25.36 10.58
N GLN A 77 -14.93 -25.46 9.29
CA GLN A 77 -14.40 -26.50 8.41
C GLN A 77 -12.87 -26.46 8.30
N LEU A 78 -12.28 -25.26 8.20
CA LEU A 78 -10.82 -25.10 8.19
C LEU A 78 -10.19 -25.55 9.51
N ALA A 79 -10.80 -25.22 10.65
CA ALA A 79 -10.34 -25.68 11.96
C ALA A 79 -10.42 -27.21 12.07
N ASN A 80 -11.53 -27.82 11.63
CA ASN A 80 -11.71 -29.27 11.66
C ASN A 80 -10.69 -30.01 10.78
N GLU A 81 -10.37 -29.49 9.58
CA GLU A 81 -9.30 -30.03 8.73
C GLU A 81 -7.94 -30.00 9.46
N LEU A 82 -7.64 -28.88 10.14
CA LEU A 82 -6.43 -28.74 10.94
C LEU A 82 -6.38 -29.73 12.12
N HIS A 83 -7.45 -29.82 12.92
CA HIS A 83 -7.54 -30.73 14.06
C HIS A 83 -7.38 -32.20 13.63
N ALA A 84 -8.05 -32.60 12.55
CA ALA A 84 -7.95 -33.95 12.02
C ALA A 84 -6.52 -34.26 11.53
N PHE A 85 -5.86 -33.30 10.90
CA PHE A 85 -4.48 -33.45 10.46
C PHE A 85 -3.53 -33.61 11.65
N VAL A 86 -3.61 -32.72 12.63
CA VAL A 86 -2.75 -32.75 13.82
C VAL A 86 -2.96 -34.05 14.59
N LYS A 87 -4.20 -34.49 14.78
CA LYS A 87 -4.51 -35.77 15.44
C LYS A 87 -3.89 -36.98 14.72
N LYS A 88 -3.81 -36.94 13.38
CA LYS A 88 -3.29 -38.05 12.57
C LYS A 88 -1.77 -38.06 12.46
N HIS A 89 -1.15 -36.89 12.46
CA HIS A 89 0.27 -36.73 12.11
C HIS A 89 1.13 -36.17 13.24
N ASP A 90 0.53 -35.86 14.39
CA ASP A 90 1.15 -35.26 15.57
C ASP A 90 2.00 -34.02 15.26
N ARG A 91 1.57 -33.27 14.24
CA ARG A 91 2.27 -32.10 13.72
C ARG A 91 1.30 -31.17 13.00
N THR A 92 1.68 -29.91 12.83
CA THR A 92 0.88 -28.99 12.00
C THR A 92 1.09 -29.25 10.51
N PRO A 93 0.05 -29.09 9.67
CA PRO A 93 0.16 -29.22 8.24
C PRO A 93 0.93 -28.06 7.61
N ARG A 94 1.40 -28.24 6.37
CA ARG A 94 1.71 -27.16 5.43
C ARG A 94 0.40 -26.71 4.76
N ILE A 95 0.35 -25.46 4.29
CA ILE A 95 -0.86 -24.92 3.64
C ILE A 95 -1.38 -25.81 2.50
N LYS A 96 -0.46 -26.39 1.71
CA LYS A 96 -0.80 -27.29 0.59
C LYS A 96 -1.34 -28.66 1.02
N GLU A 97 -1.12 -29.05 2.27
CA GLU A 97 -1.61 -30.31 2.85
C GLU A 97 -3.06 -30.18 3.38
N LEU A 98 -3.57 -28.95 3.46
CA LEU A 98 -4.97 -28.66 3.75
C LEU A 98 -5.76 -28.51 2.46
N LYS A 99 -6.87 -29.24 2.34
CA LYS A 99 -7.74 -29.24 1.14
C LYS A 99 -8.22 -27.82 0.81
N ARG A 100 -8.42 -26.99 1.83
CA ARG A 100 -8.86 -25.59 1.68
C ARG A 100 -7.87 -24.57 2.23
N GLY A 101 -6.58 -24.91 2.31
CA GLY A 101 -5.56 -24.03 2.90
C GLY A 101 -5.51 -22.61 2.34
N TYR A 102 -5.80 -22.42 1.04
CA TYR A 102 -5.86 -21.10 0.41
C TYR A 102 -6.97 -20.18 0.96
N ARG A 103 -8.04 -20.73 1.56
CA ARG A 103 -9.14 -19.97 2.15
C ARG A 103 -8.79 -19.37 3.52
N ILE A 104 -7.68 -19.78 4.13
CA ILE A 104 -7.27 -19.29 5.46
C ILE A 104 -7.08 -17.77 5.46
N TYR A 105 -6.48 -17.21 4.40
CA TYR A 105 -6.24 -15.77 4.25
C TYR A 105 -7.51 -14.93 4.11
N LYS A 106 -8.68 -15.56 3.93
CA LYS A 106 -9.98 -14.87 3.97
C LYS A 106 -10.38 -14.48 5.40
N TYR A 107 -9.87 -15.19 6.42
CA TYR A 107 -10.33 -15.10 7.81
C TYR A 107 -9.24 -14.77 8.82
N TYR A 108 -7.97 -14.99 8.48
CA TYR A 108 -6.80 -14.79 9.35
C TYR A 108 -5.75 -13.99 8.59
N ALA A 109 -4.99 -13.12 9.27
CA ALA A 109 -4.00 -12.28 8.60
C ALA A 109 -2.78 -13.09 8.15
N SER A 110 -2.51 -14.24 8.80
CA SER A 110 -1.48 -15.17 8.38
C SER A 110 -1.83 -16.63 8.69
N TYR A 111 -1.08 -17.55 8.08
CA TYR A 111 -1.17 -18.97 8.41
C TYR A 111 -0.79 -19.24 9.86
N ILE A 112 0.22 -18.54 10.39
CA ILE A 112 0.68 -18.67 11.77
C ILE A 112 -0.43 -18.26 12.74
N GLU A 113 -1.15 -17.16 12.45
CA GLU A 113 -2.30 -16.75 13.25
C GLU A 113 -3.41 -17.79 13.26
N PHE A 114 -3.71 -18.39 12.10
CA PHE A 114 -4.68 -19.49 12.04
C PHE A 114 -4.29 -20.66 12.93
N ILE A 115 -3.01 -21.07 12.90
CA ILE A 115 -2.53 -22.19 13.71
C ILE A 115 -2.54 -21.85 15.21
N LYS A 116 -2.10 -20.64 15.58
CA LYS A 116 -2.16 -20.13 16.96
C LYS A 116 -3.59 -20.05 17.48
N ALA A 117 -4.52 -19.52 16.67
CA ALA A 117 -5.92 -19.36 17.03
C ALA A 117 -6.64 -20.69 17.26
N ASN A 118 -6.09 -21.81 16.78
CA ASN A 118 -6.62 -23.16 17.00
C ASN A 118 -5.83 -23.96 18.05
N GLY A 119 -4.98 -23.29 18.86
CA GLY A 119 -4.29 -23.92 19.99
C GLY A 119 -3.03 -24.71 19.64
N TYR A 120 -2.59 -24.68 18.37
CA TYR A 120 -1.43 -25.44 17.90
C TYR A 120 -0.20 -24.58 17.65
N GLY A 121 -0.12 -23.40 18.26
CA GLY A 121 1.03 -22.50 18.14
C GLY A 121 2.35 -23.22 18.45
N ASN A 122 2.40 -24.01 19.54
CA ASN A 122 3.61 -24.73 19.95
C ASN A 122 3.97 -25.88 18.99
N LEU A 123 2.98 -26.61 18.47
CA LEU A 123 3.21 -27.69 17.50
C LEU A 123 3.69 -27.16 16.14
N TYR A 124 3.32 -25.93 15.78
CA TYR A 124 3.81 -25.29 14.56
C TYR A 124 5.33 -25.14 14.55
N PHE A 125 5.90 -24.78 15.70
CA PHE A 125 7.34 -24.61 15.88
C PHE A 125 8.07 -25.94 16.12
N ALA A 126 7.35 -27.02 16.43
CA ALA A 126 7.90 -28.36 16.69
C ALA A 126 7.72 -29.37 15.52
N SER A 127 7.02 -29.00 14.45
CA SER A 127 6.62 -29.91 13.36
C SER A 127 7.82 -30.42 12.52
N PRO A 128 8.07 -31.74 12.40
CA PRO A 128 9.20 -32.32 11.65
C PRO A 128 9.18 -32.00 10.14
N SER A 129 8.02 -31.60 9.60
CA SER A 129 7.87 -31.27 8.18
C SER A 129 8.54 -29.95 7.73
N LEU A 130 9.06 -29.16 8.68
CA LEU A 130 9.98 -28.05 8.43
C LEU A 130 11.46 -28.49 8.32
N GLN A 131 11.78 -29.76 8.60
CA GLN A 131 13.17 -30.26 8.63
C GLN A 131 13.69 -30.79 7.28
N VAL A 132 12.85 -30.96 6.25
CA VAL A 132 13.32 -31.40 4.93
C VAL A 132 13.54 -30.19 4.02
N GLY A 133 14.72 -29.59 4.17
CA GLY A 133 15.23 -28.55 3.28
C GLY A 133 16.17 -27.57 3.95
N LYS A 134 17.35 -28.05 4.38
CA LYS A 134 18.53 -27.23 4.73
C LYS A 134 18.26 -26.02 5.65
N GLN A 135 17.74 -26.24 6.86
CA GLN A 135 17.96 -25.30 7.96
C GLN A 135 18.60 -26.01 9.14
N PRO A 136 19.64 -25.42 9.77
CA PRO A 136 20.40 -26.10 10.79
C PRO A 136 19.53 -26.34 12.03
N LEU A 137 19.64 -27.54 12.62
CA LEU A 137 19.03 -27.91 13.89
C LEU A 137 19.40 -26.89 14.97
N ILE A 138 18.47 -26.41 15.79
CA ILE A 138 18.80 -25.62 16.99
C ILE A 138 19.46 -26.57 17.99
N THR A 139 20.76 -26.41 18.15
CA THR A 139 21.61 -27.15 19.09
C THR A 139 21.70 -26.42 20.43
N LEU A 140 22.12 -27.12 21.47
CA LEU A 140 22.43 -26.48 22.77
C LEU A 140 23.43 -25.32 22.61
N ASN A 141 24.40 -25.47 21.70
CA ASN A 141 25.35 -24.42 21.35
C ASN A 141 24.68 -23.19 20.68
N ASP A 142 23.57 -23.35 19.96
CA ASP A 142 22.82 -22.20 19.43
C ASP A 142 22.11 -21.42 20.55
N ILE A 143 21.68 -22.11 21.61
CA ILE A 143 21.06 -21.51 22.79
C ILE A 143 22.13 -20.76 23.60
N GLU A 144 23.30 -21.36 23.84
CA GLU A 144 24.40 -20.67 24.52
C GLU A 144 24.85 -19.43 23.73
N VAL A 145 24.99 -19.54 22.41
CA VAL A 145 25.31 -18.40 21.55
C VAL A 145 24.21 -17.33 21.61
N ILE A 146 22.93 -17.70 21.63
CA ILE A 146 21.87 -16.69 21.71
C ILE A 146 21.84 -15.98 23.06
N GLU A 147 22.15 -16.68 24.15
CA GLU A 147 22.28 -16.07 25.48
C GLU A 147 23.40 -15.02 25.50
N THR A 148 24.55 -15.30 24.86
CA THR A 148 25.61 -14.27 24.72
C THR A 148 25.17 -13.07 23.89
N VAL A 149 24.33 -13.30 22.88
CA VAL A 149 23.77 -12.23 22.02
C VAL A 149 22.74 -11.40 22.78
N ILE A 150 21.94 -12.02 23.66
CA ILE A 150 20.99 -11.33 24.55
C ILE A 150 21.75 -10.48 25.58
N THR A 151 22.82 -11.01 26.19
CA THR A 151 23.67 -10.23 27.09
C THR A 151 24.26 -9.00 26.39
N ARG A 152 24.80 -9.17 25.19
CA ARG A 152 25.30 -8.05 24.37
C ARG A 152 24.21 -7.05 24.00
N LEU A 153 22.99 -7.52 23.70
CA LEU A 153 21.85 -6.67 23.45
C LEU A 153 21.55 -5.78 24.67
N ASN A 154 21.47 -6.39 25.86
CA ASN A 154 21.16 -5.69 27.10
C ASN A 154 22.25 -4.66 27.44
N ASP A 155 23.52 -5.03 27.31
CA ASP A 155 24.66 -4.12 27.53
C ASP A 155 24.64 -2.96 26.54
N PHE A 156 24.36 -3.24 25.26
CA PHE A 156 24.28 -2.22 24.23
C PHE A 156 23.15 -1.23 24.52
N VAL A 157 21.96 -1.71 24.86
CA VAL A 157 20.80 -0.86 25.17
C VAL A 157 21.09 -0.01 26.42
N LYS A 158 21.68 -0.61 27.47
CA LYS A 158 22.07 0.11 28.68
C LYS A 158 23.09 1.21 28.41
N LYS A 159 24.06 0.96 27.53
CA LYS A 159 25.13 1.92 27.19
C LYS A 159 24.65 3.02 26.24
N ASN A 160 23.81 2.69 25.26
CA ASN A 160 23.52 3.58 24.13
C ASN A 160 22.08 4.11 24.12
N GLY A 161 21.21 3.65 25.01
CA GLY A 161 19.81 4.10 25.10
C GLY A 161 18.95 3.77 23.87
N ARG A 162 19.42 2.90 22.98
CA ARG A 162 18.72 2.46 21.76
C ARG A 162 18.98 0.99 21.49
N THR A 163 18.12 0.37 20.66
CA THR A 163 18.41 -0.97 20.15
C THR A 163 19.58 -0.94 19.17
N PRO A 164 20.44 -1.97 19.18
CA PRO A 164 21.48 -2.12 18.17
C PRO A 164 20.87 -2.37 16.78
N THR A 165 21.69 -2.23 15.75
CA THR A 165 21.43 -2.76 14.42
C THR A 165 21.88 -4.21 14.35
N MET A 166 21.44 -4.93 13.31
CA MET A 166 21.85 -6.32 13.09
C MET A 166 23.37 -6.47 12.96
N SER A 167 24.04 -5.51 12.35
CA SER A 167 25.50 -5.52 12.20
C SER A 167 26.22 -5.22 13.52
N GLU A 168 25.69 -4.32 14.36
CA GLU A 168 26.27 -3.98 15.68
C GLU A 168 26.17 -5.15 16.66
N LEU A 169 25.09 -5.92 16.60
CA LEU A 169 24.89 -7.06 17.49
C LEU A 169 25.63 -8.33 16.99
N GLY A 170 25.77 -8.45 15.67
CA GLY A 170 26.38 -9.61 15.04
C GLY A 170 25.53 -10.88 15.18
N LYS A 171 26.06 -12.00 14.68
CA LYS A 171 25.43 -13.34 14.81
C LYS A 171 23.98 -13.40 14.31
N ALA A 172 23.65 -12.61 13.28
CA ALA A 172 22.30 -12.50 12.73
C ALA A 172 21.68 -13.84 12.35
N HIS A 173 22.49 -14.79 11.87
CA HIS A 173 22.05 -16.14 11.56
C HIS A 173 21.35 -16.82 12.75
N TYR A 174 21.88 -16.71 13.97
CA TYR A 174 21.30 -17.32 15.18
C TYR A 174 19.99 -16.64 15.58
N ILE A 175 19.90 -15.31 15.41
CA ILE A 175 18.67 -14.56 15.66
C ILE A 175 17.57 -14.98 14.68
N TYR A 176 17.87 -15.07 13.37
CA TYR A 176 16.91 -15.55 12.39
C TYR A 176 16.51 -17.01 12.62
N LYS A 177 17.47 -17.85 13.03
CA LYS A 177 17.27 -19.26 13.33
C LYS A 177 16.31 -19.48 14.51
N LEU A 178 16.36 -18.63 15.55
CA LEU A 178 15.59 -18.80 16.78
C LEU A 178 14.31 -17.96 16.86
N TYR A 179 14.31 -16.75 16.31
CA TYR A 179 13.21 -15.80 16.46
C TYR A 179 12.53 -15.44 15.13
N SER A 180 12.95 -16.04 14.01
CA SER A 180 12.44 -15.80 12.65
C SER A 180 12.67 -14.39 12.07
N SER A 181 12.83 -13.37 12.91
CA SER A 181 13.24 -12.03 12.49
C SER A 181 13.94 -11.27 13.61
N TYR A 182 14.67 -10.21 13.24
CA TYR A 182 15.29 -9.32 14.22
C TYR A 182 14.28 -8.60 15.10
N PHE A 183 13.12 -8.25 14.55
CA PHE A 183 12.06 -7.57 15.29
C PHE A 183 11.47 -8.48 16.37
N GLU A 184 11.15 -9.72 16.03
CA GLU A 184 10.62 -10.71 16.98
C GLU A 184 11.63 -11.02 18.11
N PHE A 185 12.93 -11.01 17.80
CA PHE A 185 13.99 -11.12 18.81
C PHE A 185 14.00 -9.93 19.79
N LEU A 186 13.92 -8.70 19.30
CA LEU A 186 13.86 -7.52 20.16
C LEU A 186 12.57 -7.47 20.99
N LYS A 187 11.45 -7.87 20.38
CA LYS A 187 10.16 -7.97 21.05
C LYS A 187 10.18 -8.99 22.19
N ALA A 188 10.73 -10.16 21.95
CA ALA A 188 10.84 -11.20 22.98
C ALA A 188 11.73 -10.78 24.16
N ASN A 189 12.66 -9.85 23.95
CA ASN A 189 13.54 -9.29 24.99
C ASN A 189 13.04 -7.94 25.55
N GLY A 190 11.78 -7.56 25.28
CA GLY A 190 11.16 -6.37 25.89
C GLY A 190 11.57 -5.03 25.29
N TYR A 191 12.19 -5.01 24.10
CA TYR A 191 12.69 -3.78 23.46
C TYR A 191 11.86 -3.35 22.24
N GLU A 192 10.58 -3.75 22.19
CA GLU A 192 9.64 -3.40 21.10
C GLU A 192 9.50 -1.87 20.94
N GLU A 193 9.27 -1.15 22.04
CA GLU A 193 9.13 0.32 21.99
C GLU A 193 10.43 1.03 21.60
N LEU A 194 11.57 0.60 22.15
CA LEU A 194 12.89 1.17 21.80
C LEU A 194 13.25 0.92 20.34
N TYR A 195 12.87 -0.22 19.78
CA TYR A 195 13.00 -0.50 18.36
C TYR A 195 12.19 0.49 17.53
N PHE A 196 10.92 0.74 17.88
CA PHE A 196 10.10 1.73 17.19
C PHE A 196 10.60 3.17 17.37
N ASN A 197 11.18 3.52 18.51
CA ASN A 197 11.76 4.84 18.76
C ASN A 197 13.06 5.06 17.98
N SER A 198 13.91 4.03 17.87
CA SER A 198 15.10 4.05 17.00
C SER A 198 14.75 4.03 15.50
N GLN A 199 13.60 3.45 15.15
CA GLN A 199 12.99 3.56 13.83
C GLN A 199 12.33 4.93 13.64
N ALA A 200 11.85 5.61 14.68
CA ALA A 200 11.25 6.93 14.60
C ALA A 200 12.30 8.00 14.27
N THR A 201 13.54 7.85 14.76
CA THR A 201 14.67 8.67 14.32
C THR A 201 15.10 8.32 12.88
N LYS A 202 14.94 7.06 12.42
CA LYS A 202 15.07 6.70 10.98
C LYS A 202 13.84 7.08 10.13
N LYS A 203 12.67 7.31 10.72
CA LYS A 203 11.45 7.84 10.07
C LYS A 203 11.49 9.35 9.86
N ARG A 204 12.67 9.96 10.04
CA ARG A 204 13.09 11.20 9.36
C ARG A 204 14.28 10.98 8.41
N LYS A 205 14.30 9.85 7.68
CA LYS A 205 14.93 9.74 6.35
C LYS A 205 13.99 9.04 5.35
N PHE A 206 12.73 9.48 5.38
CA PHE A 206 11.87 9.58 4.20
C PHE A 206 11.04 10.86 4.35
N GLN A 207 11.70 11.96 4.73
CA GLN A 207 11.37 13.20 4.03
C GLN A 207 11.89 12.95 2.63
N SER A 208 11.00 12.57 1.72
CA SER A 208 11.18 12.92 0.32
C SER A 208 11.59 14.39 0.33
N THR A 209 12.85 14.64 0.00
CA THR A 209 13.41 15.98 -0.10
C THR A 209 12.40 16.86 -0.84
N GLU A 210 11.84 17.84 -0.14
CA GLU A 210 11.48 19.20 -0.60
C GLU A 210 10.91 19.43 -2.03
N TYR A 211 10.42 18.42 -2.76
CA TYR A 211 10.05 18.53 -4.17
C TYR A 211 8.87 17.66 -4.63
N GLU A 212 8.07 17.06 -3.73
CA GLU A 212 6.68 16.80 -4.11
C GLU A 212 5.88 18.09 -4.01
N LYS A 213 6.21 19.08 -4.87
CA LYS A 213 5.23 20.11 -5.25
C LYS A 213 3.98 19.30 -5.64
N LYS A 214 2.90 19.44 -4.86
CA LYS A 214 1.59 18.86 -5.20
C LYS A 214 1.08 19.58 -6.44
N VAL A 215 1.67 19.28 -7.60
CA VAL A 215 1.27 19.87 -8.87
C VAL A 215 -0.13 19.37 -9.16
N SER A 216 -1.09 20.30 -9.12
CA SER A 216 -2.49 19.97 -9.33
C SER A 216 -2.74 19.54 -10.77
N LYS A 217 -3.80 18.77 -11.00
CA LYS A 217 -4.26 18.40 -12.34
C LYS A 217 -4.38 19.62 -13.28
N LYS A 218 -4.81 20.77 -12.74
CA LYS A 218 -4.95 22.04 -13.47
C LYS A 218 -3.60 22.65 -13.84
N ALA A 219 -2.62 22.61 -12.93
CA ALA A 219 -1.28 23.14 -13.18
C ALA A 219 -0.55 22.37 -14.30
N LEU A 220 -0.70 21.04 -14.36
CA LEU A 220 -0.16 20.22 -15.45
C LEU A 220 -0.74 20.62 -16.81
N VAL A 221 -2.06 20.81 -16.88
CA VAL A 221 -2.73 21.26 -18.12
C VAL A 221 -2.24 22.64 -18.53
N GLN A 222 -2.15 23.58 -17.58
CA GLN A 222 -1.66 24.93 -17.86
C GLN A 222 -0.22 24.94 -18.37
N GLN A 223 0.68 24.19 -17.75
CA GLN A 223 2.06 24.08 -18.22
C GLN A 223 2.17 23.45 -19.61
N LEU A 224 1.31 22.47 -19.94
CA LEU A 224 1.26 21.91 -21.28
C LEU A 224 0.86 22.98 -22.31
N HIS A 225 -0.22 23.73 -22.05
CA HIS A 225 -0.65 24.78 -22.97
C HIS A 225 0.39 25.89 -23.11
N LEU A 226 1.00 26.36 -22.01
CA LEU A 226 2.08 27.35 -22.06
C LEU A 226 3.27 26.88 -22.90
N PHE A 227 3.59 25.58 -22.84
CA PHE A 227 4.64 25.00 -23.65
C PHE A 227 4.27 24.99 -25.13
N VAL A 228 3.07 24.51 -25.46
CA VAL A 228 2.59 24.44 -26.84
C VAL A 228 2.49 25.84 -27.44
N ASP A 229 1.96 26.81 -26.70
CA ASP A 229 1.85 28.21 -27.15
C ASP A 229 3.23 28.83 -27.43
N LYS A 230 4.28 28.43 -26.70
CA LYS A 230 5.63 28.98 -26.84
C LYS A 230 6.45 28.32 -27.94
N TYR A 231 6.31 27.00 -28.11
CA TYR A 231 7.19 26.22 -28.99
C TYR A 231 6.47 25.58 -30.18
N ASP A 232 5.16 25.83 -30.31
CA ASP A 232 4.28 25.31 -31.36
C ASP A 232 4.38 23.79 -31.56
N ARG A 233 4.65 23.07 -30.47
CA ARG A 233 4.77 21.60 -30.44
C ARG A 233 4.43 21.04 -29.05
N VAL A 234 4.06 19.76 -29.02
CA VAL A 234 3.86 19.02 -27.77
C VAL A 234 5.24 18.66 -27.17
N PRO A 235 5.45 18.83 -25.86
CA PRO A 235 6.69 18.37 -25.25
C PRO A 235 6.78 16.84 -25.29
N SER A 236 7.97 16.30 -25.26
CA SER A 236 8.14 14.87 -24.98
C SER A 236 7.92 14.60 -23.49
N ILE A 237 7.67 13.33 -23.17
CA ILE A 237 7.47 12.90 -21.77
C ILE A 237 8.65 13.25 -20.85
N GLN A 238 9.86 13.24 -21.41
CA GLN A 238 11.10 13.59 -20.72
C GLN A 238 11.21 15.10 -20.55
N GLU A 239 10.97 15.88 -21.61
CA GLU A 239 10.97 17.35 -21.53
C GLU A 239 9.96 17.88 -20.52
N PHE A 240 8.81 17.22 -20.38
CA PHE A 240 7.74 17.68 -19.51
C PHE A 240 7.95 17.37 -18.01
N GLY A 241 8.79 16.39 -17.67
CA GLY A 241 9.27 16.13 -16.30
C GLY A 241 8.27 15.69 -15.22
N TYR A 242 6.95 15.69 -15.48
CA TYR A 242 5.92 15.33 -14.48
C TYR A 242 5.36 13.91 -14.62
N LEU A 243 6.20 12.93 -14.99
CA LEU A 243 5.76 11.56 -15.30
C LEU A 243 4.91 10.93 -14.19
N HIS A 244 5.34 11.06 -12.94
CA HIS A 244 4.64 10.48 -11.80
C HIS A 244 3.26 11.12 -11.60
N GLN A 245 3.19 12.45 -11.63
CA GLN A 245 1.96 13.22 -11.43
C GLN A 245 0.98 13.00 -12.58
N ILE A 246 1.47 12.90 -13.81
CA ILE A 246 0.67 12.57 -14.99
C ILE A 246 0.10 11.16 -14.89
N LYS A 247 0.92 10.18 -14.52
CA LYS A 247 0.45 8.79 -14.30
C LYS A 247 -0.63 8.75 -13.21
N LYS A 248 -0.46 9.52 -12.14
CA LYS A 248 -1.41 9.63 -11.03
C LYS A 248 -2.73 10.29 -11.42
N HIS A 249 -2.71 11.36 -12.23
CA HIS A 249 -3.90 12.16 -12.54
C HIS A 249 -4.61 11.77 -13.85
N PHE A 250 -3.88 11.20 -14.81
CA PHE A 250 -4.35 10.92 -16.17
C PHE A 250 -4.05 9.49 -16.64
N GLY A 251 -3.34 8.69 -15.85
CA GLY A 251 -3.03 7.28 -16.14
C GLY A 251 -1.79 7.09 -17.03
N SER A 252 -1.64 7.88 -18.10
CA SER A 252 -0.44 7.88 -18.94
C SER A 252 -0.23 9.23 -19.63
N TYR A 253 1.00 9.48 -20.11
CA TYR A 253 1.31 10.69 -20.87
C TYR A 253 0.52 10.80 -22.17
N LYS A 254 0.37 9.68 -22.89
CA LYS A 254 -0.45 9.61 -24.10
C LYS A 254 -1.90 10.02 -23.82
N ILE A 255 -2.50 9.49 -22.75
CA ILE A 255 -3.86 9.85 -22.34
C ILE A 255 -3.94 11.33 -21.94
N PHE A 256 -2.93 11.84 -21.24
CA PHE A 256 -2.86 13.25 -20.86
C PHE A 256 -2.87 14.17 -22.08
N ILE A 257 -1.96 13.98 -23.04
CA ILE A 257 -1.88 14.77 -24.27
C ILE A 257 -3.19 14.69 -25.08
N GLN A 258 -3.69 13.47 -25.31
CA GLN A 258 -4.95 13.26 -26.02
C GLN A 258 -6.15 13.93 -25.32
N SER A 259 -6.18 13.92 -23.99
CA SER A 259 -7.25 14.56 -23.22
C SER A 259 -7.27 16.09 -23.35
N GLN A 260 -6.19 16.70 -23.83
CA GLN A 260 -6.10 18.13 -24.10
C GLN A 260 -6.27 18.47 -25.59
N GLY A 261 -6.61 17.49 -26.43
CA GLY A 261 -6.86 17.69 -27.86
C GLY A 261 -5.60 17.69 -28.74
N PHE A 262 -4.44 17.33 -28.18
CA PHE A 262 -3.19 17.25 -28.93
C PHE A 262 -2.93 15.82 -29.43
N THR A 263 -2.28 15.70 -30.60
CA THR A 263 -1.75 14.44 -31.12
C THR A 263 -0.27 14.30 -30.75
N LEU A 264 0.14 13.08 -30.38
CA LEU A 264 1.57 12.77 -30.29
C LEU A 264 2.03 12.50 -31.72
N ASP A 265 2.60 13.51 -32.37
CA ASP A 265 3.38 13.28 -33.58
C ASP A 265 4.64 12.53 -33.13
N THR A 266 4.69 11.23 -33.39
CA THR A 266 5.91 10.45 -33.24
C THR A 266 6.91 11.01 -34.25
N PRO A 267 8.03 11.61 -33.82
CA PRO A 267 9.08 11.93 -34.76
C PRO A 267 9.63 10.61 -35.27
N GLU A 268 9.42 10.32 -36.55
CA GLU A 268 10.28 9.40 -37.29
C GLU A 268 11.69 10.00 -37.27
N ASN A 269 12.49 9.63 -36.28
CA ASN A 269 13.93 9.71 -36.40
C ASN A 269 14.57 8.80 -35.35
N ASN A 270 14.91 7.59 -35.79
CA ASN A 270 15.81 6.67 -35.09
C ASN A 270 17.27 7.18 -35.12
N GLN A 271 17.50 8.47 -35.36
CA GLN A 271 18.83 9.05 -35.28
C GLN A 271 19.23 9.24 -33.81
N PRO A 272 20.45 8.82 -33.43
CA PRO A 272 20.97 9.08 -32.09
C PRO A 272 20.99 10.58 -31.82
N LEU A 273 20.43 11.01 -30.68
CA LEU A 273 20.39 12.41 -30.29
C LEU A 273 21.79 13.05 -30.33
N SER A 274 21.89 14.24 -30.91
CA SER A 274 23.11 15.04 -30.91
C SER A 274 23.37 15.69 -29.55
N LYS A 275 24.57 16.26 -29.37
CA LYS A 275 24.92 17.03 -28.16
C LYS A 275 23.98 18.22 -27.98
N GLU A 276 23.73 18.96 -29.06
CA GLU A 276 22.87 20.14 -29.10
C GLU A 276 21.41 19.80 -28.78
N GLU A 277 20.93 18.63 -29.24
CA GLU A 277 19.58 18.18 -28.94
C GLU A 277 19.40 17.79 -27.47
N LEU A 278 20.39 17.13 -26.87
CA LEU A 278 20.39 16.84 -25.44
C LEU A 278 20.43 18.12 -24.60
N SER A 279 21.28 19.08 -24.96
CA SER A 279 21.35 20.41 -24.32
C SER A 279 20.00 21.14 -24.40
N ARG A 280 19.39 21.19 -25.59
CA ARG A 280 18.08 21.81 -25.80
C ARG A 280 16.98 21.16 -24.95
N LYS A 281 16.98 19.83 -24.86
CA LYS A 281 16.04 19.08 -24.00
C LYS A 281 16.25 19.40 -22.52
N LEU A 282 17.51 19.53 -22.06
CA LEU A 282 17.85 19.87 -20.69
C LEU A 282 17.35 21.26 -20.31
N HIS A 283 17.66 22.29 -21.11
CA HIS A 283 17.18 23.64 -20.85
C HIS A 283 15.65 23.73 -20.89
N THR A 284 15.03 22.98 -21.79
CA THR A 284 13.57 22.87 -21.85
C THR A 284 12.99 22.32 -20.55
N PHE A 285 13.57 21.24 -20.03
CA PHE A 285 13.17 20.64 -18.76
C PHE A 285 13.28 21.67 -17.63
N ILE A 286 14.42 22.36 -17.52
CA ILE A 286 14.67 23.34 -16.46
C ILE A 286 13.65 24.48 -16.51
N VAL A 287 13.29 24.96 -17.71
CA VAL A 287 12.27 26.01 -17.86
C VAL A 287 10.88 25.54 -17.42
N ILE A 288 10.51 24.29 -17.68
CA ILE A 288 9.17 23.75 -17.34
C ILE A 288 9.08 23.40 -15.85
N VAL A 289 10.08 22.70 -15.35
CA VAL A 289 10.07 22.09 -14.01
C VAL A 289 10.64 23.04 -12.96
N ASP A 290 11.35 24.07 -13.41
CA ASP A 290 12.05 25.05 -12.55
C ASP A 290 13.06 24.34 -11.63
N SER A 291 13.74 23.33 -12.19
CA SER A 291 14.73 22.50 -11.48
C SER A 291 15.60 21.71 -12.45
N VAL A 292 16.83 21.38 -12.03
CA VAL A 292 17.74 20.51 -12.77
C VAL A 292 17.25 19.06 -12.64
N PRO A 293 17.02 18.33 -13.74
CA PRO A 293 16.53 16.96 -13.69
C PRO A 293 17.55 16.02 -13.07
N LYS A 294 17.08 14.98 -12.39
CA LYS A 294 17.90 13.80 -12.09
C LYS A 294 18.10 12.95 -13.35
N SER A 295 19.17 12.16 -13.39
CA SER A 295 19.45 11.22 -14.50
C SER A 295 18.25 10.31 -14.82
N SER A 296 17.55 9.82 -13.80
CA SER A 296 16.35 8.99 -13.95
C SER A 296 15.11 9.74 -14.45
N GLU A 297 15.07 11.07 -14.29
CA GLU A 297 13.97 11.94 -14.73
C GLU A 297 14.19 12.41 -16.17
N PHE A 298 15.45 12.70 -16.53
CA PHE A 298 15.83 13.12 -17.87
C PHE A 298 15.87 11.96 -18.88
N GLY A 299 16.37 10.81 -18.45
CA GLY A 299 16.61 9.65 -19.33
C GLY A 299 17.83 9.83 -20.23
N HIS A 300 17.85 9.12 -21.38
CA HIS A 300 18.96 9.11 -22.34
C HIS A 300 20.32 8.74 -21.75
N THR A 301 20.33 7.92 -20.69
CA THR A 301 21.52 7.60 -19.91
C THR A 301 22.65 7.00 -20.75
N GLU A 302 22.33 6.08 -21.65
CA GLU A 302 23.30 5.43 -22.54
C GLU A 302 23.96 6.45 -23.48
N ARG A 303 23.15 7.32 -24.11
CA ARG A 303 23.66 8.33 -25.04
C ARG A 303 24.48 9.42 -24.35
N ILE A 304 24.08 9.80 -23.13
CA ILE A 304 24.81 10.76 -22.30
C ILE A 304 26.15 10.15 -21.86
N GLN A 305 26.15 8.87 -21.49
CA GLN A 305 27.36 8.12 -21.16
C GLN A 305 28.33 8.08 -22.36
N GLU A 306 27.84 7.86 -23.57
CA GLU A 306 28.66 7.86 -24.80
C GLU A 306 29.26 9.24 -25.11
N LEU A 307 28.48 10.32 -25.02
CA LEU A 307 28.88 11.65 -25.49
C LEU A 307 29.63 12.50 -24.45
N TYR A 308 29.36 12.26 -23.16
CA TYR A 308 29.85 13.09 -22.04
C TYR A 308 30.51 12.26 -20.93
N GLY A 309 30.36 10.93 -20.93
CA GLY A 309 31.00 10.04 -19.95
C GLY A 309 30.28 9.91 -18.61
N SER A 310 29.41 10.85 -18.23
CA SER A 310 28.47 10.72 -17.11
C SER A 310 27.37 11.77 -17.20
N PHE A 311 26.29 11.58 -16.43
CA PHE A 311 25.23 12.59 -16.33
C PHE A 311 25.74 13.89 -15.67
N ASP A 312 26.62 13.80 -14.68
CA ASP A 312 27.22 14.97 -14.04
C ASP A 312 28.14 15.74 -15.00
N ALA A 313 28.86 15.03 -15.88
CA ALA A 313 29.68 15.66 -16.92
C ALA A 313 28.80 16.36 -17.96
N PHE A 314 27.64 15.78 -18.30
CA PHE A 314 26.64 16.43 -19.15
C PHE A 314 26.06 17.69 -18.52
N LEU A 315 25.72 17.68 -17.23
CA LEU A 315 25.24 18.88 -16.53
C LEU A 315 26.31 19.98 -16.50
N LYS A 316 27.56 19.63 -16.17
CA LYS A 316 28.69 20.58 -16.21
C LYS A 316 28.94 21.18 -17.59
N ALA A 317 28.80 20.39 -18.65
CA ALA A 317 28.94 20.85 -20.03
C ALA A 317 27.82 21.80 -20.49
N ASN A 318 26.74 21.92 -19.71
CA ASN A 318 25.60 22.80 -19.96
C ASN A 318 25.43 23.86 -18.85
N ASP A 319 26.50 24.15 -18.12
CA ASP A 319 26.53 25.13 -17.02
C ASP A 319 25.46 24.90 -15.95
N CYS A 320 25.10 23.63 -15.71
CA CYS A 320 24.14 23.21 -14.69
C CYS A 320 24.90 22.53 -13.53
N GLU A 321 24.72 23.00 -12.30
CA GLU A 321 25.33 22.34 -11.13
C GLU A 321 24.55 21.08 -10.74
N PRO A 322 25.22 19.92 -10.53
CA PRO A 322 24.56 18.72 -10.05
C PRO A 322 24.09 18.93 -8.61
N THR A 323 22.83 18.57 -8.32
CA THR A 323 22.34 18.55 -6.94
C THR A 323 23.18 17.56 -6.12
N PRO A 324 23.82 17.97 -5.01
CA PRO A 324 24.68 17.09 -4.24
C PRO A 324 23.88 15.90 -3.68
N VAL A 325 24.40 14.69 -3.90
CA VAL A 325 23.86 13.47 -3.31
C VAL A 325 24.26 13.46 -1.84
N GLU A 326 23.33 13.81 -0.93
CA GLU A 326 23.53 13.61 0.50
C GLU A 326 23.62 12.10 0.80
N ILE A 327 24.80 11.64 1.22
CA ILE A 327 25.12 10.24 1.58
C ILE A 327 24.52 9.88 2.95
#